data_AF-A0A7R8ZZU4-F1
#
_entry.id   AF-A0A7R8ZZU4-F1
#
_cell.length_a   1.000
_cell.length_b   1.000
_cell.length_c   1.000
_cell.angle_alpha   90.00
_cell.angle_beta   90.00
_cell.angle_gamma   90.00
#
_symmetry.space_group_name_H-M   'P 1'
#
loop_
_entity.id
_entity.type
_entity.pdbx_description
1 polymer ?
#
loop_
_entity_poly.entity_id
_entity_poly.type
_entity_poly.pdbx_seq_one_letter_code
_entity_poly.pdbx_strand_id
1 'polypeptide(L)'
;MDAESGLWTRKLCRMFCREGKWSEPKCLIRPTNETGFPVEGVYCPLPPPPSANVIFTVRGKPLWRVRDSLFQDGEVVYARCSQPGMYLFLGSNRLMCTDGSWKGETPKCIPSNKALEFSEVRSPPAISFHIATGKYAISPDGVLWVLPNSAVHLDCIYFRVNGTPTWRVHAPLVGPGENVDDEGGVMVTKIKVWRDFP
;
A
#
# COMPACT_ATOMS: atom_id res chain seq x y z
N MET A 1 21.36 -14.78 -29.57
CA MET A 1 22.17 -13.54 -29.46
C MET A 1 21.42 -12.73 -28.45
N ASP A 2 21.70 -12.96 -27.16
CA ASP A 2 20.90 -12.40 -26.08
C ASP A 2 21.89 -11.93 -25.03
N ALA A 3 22.21 -10.63 -25.09
CA ALA A 3 23.04 -9.96 -24.11
C ALA A 3 22.17 -9.70 -22.87
N GLU A 4 22.37 -10.50 -21.82
CA GLU A 4 21.86 -10.19 -20.48
C GLU A 4 22.61 -8.97 -19.92
N SER A 5 22.05 -7.79 -20.10
CA SER A 5 22.52 -6.55 -19.48
C SER A 5 22.18 -6.57 -17.98
N GLY A 6 23.08 -7.14 -17.17
CA GLY A 6 22.99 -7.15 -15.72
C GLY A 6 23.51 -5.84 -15.10
N LEU A 7 22.63 -5.09 -14.43
CA LEU A 7 23.02 -3.94 -13.62
C LEU A 7 23.73 -4.41 -12.33
N TRP A 8 24.99 -4.06 -12.15
CA TRP A 8 25.74 -4.36 -10.92
C TRP A 8 25.55 -3.24 -9.88
N THR A 9 25.18 -3.59 -8.63
CA THR A 9 25.01 -2.61 -7.54
C THR A 9 26.28 -2.49 -6.69
N ARG A 10 27.01 -1.37 -6.81
CA ARG A 10 28.09 -1.00 -5.88
C ARG A 10 27.52 -0.18 -4.70
N LYS A 11 27.92 -0.53 -3.47
CA LYS A 11 27.56 0.21 -2.24
C LYS A 11 28.63 1.24 -1.92
N LEU A 12 28.30 2.52 -1.99
CA LEU A 12 29.15 3.62 -1.54
C LEU A 12 28.79 3.96 -0.09
N CYS A 13 29.63 3.53 0.85
CA CYS A 13 29.40 3.74 2.28
C CYS A 13 30.17 4.96 2.76
N ARG A 14 29.45 5.95 3.30
CA ARG A 14 30.05 7.10 3.97
C ARG A 14 29.96 6.89 5.48
N MET A 15 31.11 6.92 6.13
CA MET A 15 31.24 6.94 7.58
C MET A 15 31.82 8.29 8.02
N PHE A 16 31.41 8.74 9.20
CA PHE A 16 31.88 9.99 9.79
C PHE A 16 32.51 9.68 11.13
N CYS A 17 33.68 10.25 11.39
CA CYS A 17 34.32 10.19 12.70
C CYS A 17 33.98 11.49 13.45
N ARG A 18 33.41 11.36 14.66
CA ARG A 18 33.30 12.47 15.61
C ARG A 18 33.83 12.01 16.96
N GLU A 19 34.72 12.80 17.55
CA GLU A 19 35.31 12.54 18.88
C GLU A 19 35.94 11.15 19.01
N GLY A 20 36.60 10.68 17.95
CA GLY A 20 37.23 9.36 17.92
C GLY A 20 36.27 8.18 17.79
N LYS A 21 34.95 8.42 17.68
CA LYS A 21 33.94 7.38 17.46
C LYS A 21 33.44 7.42 16.02
N TRP A 22 33.56 6.29 15.32
CA TRP A 22 33.06 6.11 13.96
C TRP A 22 31.55 5.90 13.97
N SER A 23 30.84 6.55 13.04
CA SER A 23 29.43 6.28 12.79
C SER A 23 29.24 4.97 12.03
N GLU A 24 28.14 4.27 12.29
CA GLU A 24 27.63 3.20 11.44
C GLU A 24 27.68 3.60 9.95
N PRO A 25 28.15 2.72 9.03
CA PRO A 25 28.28 3.05 7.62
C PRO A 25 26.91 3.34 6.99
N LYS A 26 26.69 4.59 6.55
CA LYS A 26 25.51 4.94 5.77
C LYS A 26 25.82 4.71 4.30
N CYS A 27 25.33 3.58 3.77
CA CYS A 27 25.57 3.20 2.38
C CYS A 27 24.49 3.72 1.45
N LEU A 28 24.91 4.44 0.42
CA LEU A 28 24.10 4.74 -0.75
C LEU A 28 24.33 3.64 -1.77
N ILE A 29 23.26 3.00 -2.23
CA ILE A 29 23.29 2.11 -3.39
C ILE A 29 23.18 3.03 -4.61
N ARG A 30 24.28 3.23 -5.34
CA ARG A 30 24.22 3.89 -6.65
C ARG A 30 24.28 2.82 -7.73
N PRO A 31 23.34 2.80 -8.69
CA PRO A 31 23.51 2.00 -9.88
C PRO A 31 24.81 2.41 -10.57
N THR A 32 25.61 1.43 -10.99
CA THR A 32 26.77 1.66 -11.84
C THR A 32 26.54 1.00 -13.18
N ASN A 33 27.01 1.63 -14.27
CA ASN A 33 27.02 0.99 -15.57
C ASN A 33 28.01 -0.19 -15.59
N GLU A 34 28.08 -0.93 -16.70
CA GLU A 34 28.97 -2.10 -16.84
C GLU A 34 30.45 -1.77 -16.57
N THR A 35 30.85 -0.52 -16.83
CA THR A 35 32.19 0.01 -16.57
C THR A 35 32.42 0.49 -15.13
N GLY A 36 31.44 0.35 -14.24
CA GLY A 36 31.54 0.74 -12.83
C GLY A 36 31.43 2.25 -12.55
N PHE A 37 31.06 3.04 -13.56
CA PHE A 37 30.76 4.47 -13.40
C PHE A 37 29.36 4.67 -12.82
N PRO A 38 29.15 5.66 -11.94
CA PRO A 38 27.83 5.99 -11.42
C PRO A 38 26.88 6.30 -12.58
N VAL A 39 25.74 5.63 -12.63
CA VAL A 39 24.66 5.99 -13.54
C VAL A 39 24.12 7.34 -13.10
N GLU A 40 24.02 8.27 -14.03
CA GLU A 40 23.48 9.60 -13.80
C GLU A 40 21.97 9.48 -13.54
N GLY A 41 21.50 10.05 -12.43
CA GLY A 41 20.10 9.98 -12.02
C GLY A 41 19.90 9.77 -10.53
N VAL A 42 18.67 10.03 -10.09
CA VAL A 42 18.24 9.92 -8.70
C VAL A 42 17.39 8.66 -8.56
N TYR A 43 17.78 7.78 -7.65
CA TYR A 43 17.13 6.49 -7.46
C TYR A 43 16.89 6.21 -5.98
N CYS A 44 15.73 5.66 -5.65
CA CYS A 44 15.46 5.13 -4.32
C CYS A 44 15.86 3.65 -4.24
N PRO A 45 16.40 3.21 -3.10
CA PRO A 45 16.57 1.79 -2.82
C PRO A 45 15.19 1.11 -2.65
N LEU A 46 15.18 -0.21 -2.45
CA LEU A 46 13.98 -0.90 -1.99
C LEU A 46 13.33 -0.17 -0.80
N PRO A 47 12.02 0.08 -0.81
CA PRO A 47 11.36 0.73 0.30
C PRO A 47 11.54 -0.07 1.59
N PRO A 48 11.55 0.59 2.75
CA PRO A 48 11.74 -0.07 4.03
C PRO A 48 10.69 -1.17 4.23
N PRO A 49 11.03 -2.30 4.88
CA PRO A 49 10.09 -3.38 5.12
C PRO A 49 8.80 -2.86 5.77
N PRO A 50 7.63 -3.24 5.23
CA PRO A 50 6.36 -2.79 5.79
C PRO A 50 6.18 -3.28 7.22
N SER A 51 5.44 -2.50 8.01
CA SER A 51 4.94 -2.98 9.31
C SER A 51 4.02 -4.19 9.12
N ALA A 52 3.77 -4.95 10.19
CA ALA A 52 2.87 -6.10 10.14
C ALA A 52 1.51 -5.71 9.51
N ASN A 53 0.98 -6.61 8.67
CA ASN A 53 -0.28 -6.43 7.95
C ASN A 53 -0.32 -5.27 6.93
N VAL A 54 0.82 -4.68 6.56
CA VAL A 54 0.90 -3.69 5.48
C VAL A 54 1.41 -4.37 4.20
N ILE A 55 0.76 -4.07 3.06
CA ILE A 55 1.15 -4.53 1.73
C ILE A 55 1.58 -3.32 0.89
N PHE A 56 2.79 -3.40 0.33
CA PHE A 56 3.29 -2.43 -0.64
C PHE A 56 3.09 -2.93 -2.07
N THR A 57 2.60 -2.03 -2.91
CA THR A 57 2.36 -2.27 -4.34
C THR A 57 3.02 -1.17 -5.15
N VAL A 58 3.75 -1.55 -6.19
CA VAL A 58 4.44 -0.63 -7.10
C VAL A 58 4.23 -1.14 -8.53
N ARG A 59 3.91 -0.24 -9.48
CA ARG A 59 3.56 -0.60 -10.87
C ARG A 59 2.47 -1.70 -10.95
N GLY A 60 1.48 -1.64 -10.06
CA GLY A 60 0.38 -2.62 -9.97
C GLY A 60 0.76 -4.01 -9.44
N LYS A 61 2.02 -4.23 -9.05
CA LYS A 61 2.51 -5.52 -8.53
C LYS A 61 2.89 -5.38 -7.06
N PRO A 62 2.63 -6.39 -6.22
CA PRO A 62 3.10 -6.36 -4.85
C PRO A 62 4.62 -6.41 -4.83
N LEU A 63 5.24 -5.71 -3.88
CA LEU A 63 6.70 -5.49 -3.84
C LEU A 63 7.50 -6.80 -3.89
N TRP A 64 7.02 -7.88 -3.27
CA TRP A 64 7.69 -9.19 -3.28
C TRP A 64 7.72 -9.88 -4.66
N ARG A 65 6.93 -9.41 -5.65
CA ARG A 65 7.00 -9.88 -7.05
C ARG A 65 7.95 -9.05 -7.91
N VAL A 66 8.42 -7.92 -7.39
CA VAL A 66 9.29 -7.00 -8.12
C VAL A 66 10.74 -7.45 -7.92
N ARG A 67 11.50 -7.52 -9.02
CA ARG A 67 12.91 -7.90 -8.99
C ARG A 67 13.85 -6.70 -8.94
N ASP A 68 13.34 -5.52 -9.30
CA ASP A 68 14.06 -4.26 -9.22
C ASP A 68 14.50 -3.97 -7.78
N SER A 69 15.77 -3.61 -7.62
CA SER A 69 16.33 -3.16 -6.34
C SER A 69 16.44 -1.64 -6.25
N LEU A 70 16.17 -0.95 -7.36
CA LEU A 70 16.28 0.49 -7.54
C LEU A 70 15.04 1.03 -8.24
N PHE A 71 14.55 2.16 -7.74
CA PHE A 71 13.33 2.81 -8.20
C PHE A 71 13.66 4.22 -8.65
N GLN A 72 13.11 4.63 -9.79
CA GLN A 72 13.36 5.93 -10.39
C GLN A 72 12.73 7.05 -9.53
N ASP A 73 13.30 8.25 -9.61
CA ASP A 73 12.67 9.44 -9.03
C ASP A 73 11.23 9.62 -9.56
N GLY A 74 10.34 10.02 -8.67
CA GLY A 74 8.91 10.15 -8.96
C GLY A 74 8.11 8.84 -8.87
N GLU A 75 8.76 7.67 -8.74
CA GLU A 75 8.03 6.42 -8.56
C GLU A 75 7.21 6.38 -7.27
N VAL A 76 6.09 5.66 -7.34
CA VAL A 76 5.11 5.63 -6.26
C VAL A 76 4.87 4.20 -5.78
N VAL A 77 5.05 4.00 -4.48
CA VAL A 77 4.61 2.81 -3.75
C VAL A 77 3.30 3.12 -3.07
N TYR A 78 2.29 2.32 -3.39
CA TYR A 78 1.00 2.34 -2.71
C TYR A 78 1.01 1.38 -1.53
N ALA A 79 0.48 1.84 -0.40
CA ALA A 79 0.38 1.07 0.83
C ALA A 79 -1.08 0.87 1.21
N ARG A 80 -1.42 -0.36 1.61
CA ARG A 80 -2.72 -0.70 2.19
C ARG A 80 -2.58 -1.78 3.24
N CYS A 81 -3.61 -1.96 4.06
CA CYS A 81 -3.68 -3.13 4.93
C CYS A 81 -3.93 -4.40 4.13
N SER A 82 -3.44 -5.53 4.64
CA SER A 82 -3.56 -6.85 4.03
C SER A 82 -5.02 -7.21 3.78
N GLN A 83 -5.86 -6.96 4.78
CA GLN A 83 -7.30 -7.17 4.73
C GLN A 83 -8.04 -5.82 4.89
N PRO A 84 -8.66 -5.30 3.82
CA PRO A 84 -9.52 -4.12 3.91
C PRO A 84 -10.63 -4.32 4.94
N GLY A 85 -10.94 -3.27 5.71
CA GLY A 85 -12.01 -3.29 6.72
C GLY A 85 -11.63 -3.86 8.10
N MET A 86 -10.56 -4.67 8.19
CA MET A 86 -10.15 -5.29 9.47
C MET A 86 -9.18 -4.45 10.30
N TYR A 87 -8.44 -3.57 9.65
CA TYR A 87 -7.37 -2.79 10.27
C TYR A 87 -7.66 -1.28 10.17
N LEU A 88 -7.24 -0.55 11.18
CA LEU A 88 -7.08 0.90 11.09
C LEU A 88 -5.77 1.20 10.36
N PHE A 89 -5.88 1.83 9.20
CA PHE A 89 -4.73 2.33 8.45
C PHE A 89 -4.32 3.70 9.01
N LEU A 90 -3.06 3.82 9.43
CA LEU A 90 -2.43 5.06 9.89
C LEU A 90 -1.28 5.41 8.95
N GLY A 91 -1.01 6.70 8.77
CA GLY A 91 0.03 7.20 7.88
C GLY A 91 -0.44 7.41 6.44
N SER A 92 0.50 7.43 5.50
CA SER A 92 0.23 7.72 4.09
C SER A 92 0.04 6.43 3.29
N ASN A 93 -1.00 6.37 2.45
CA ASN A 93 -1.22 5.28 1.49
C ASN A 93 -0.30 5.36 0.25
N ARG A 94 0.58 6.36 0.22
CA ARG A 94 1.44 6.70 -0.91
C ARG A 94 2.82 7.10 -0.39
N LEU A 95 3.85 6.39 -0.83
CA LEU A 95 5.25 6.75 -0.65
C LEU A 95 5.84 7.09 -2.01
N MET A 96 6.48 8.24 -2.14
CA MET A 96 7.03 8.74 -3.39
C MET A 96 8.55 8.73 -3.33
N CYS A 97 9.21 8.22 -4.37
CA CYS A 97 10.64 8.37 -4.51
C CYS A 97 10.96 9.82 -4.86
N THR A 98 11.71 10.50 -3.99
CA THR A 98 12.14 11.88 -4.21
C THR A 98 13.53 12.07 -3.65
N ASP A 99 14.46 12.55 -4.48
CA ASP A 99 15.85 12.82 -4.11
C ASP A 99 16.56 11.59 -3.53
N GLY A 100 16.22 10.41 -4.05
CA GLY A 100 16.84 9.14 -3.68
C GLY A 100 16.36 8.59 -2.33
N SER A 101 15.25 9.12 -1.82
CA SER A 101 14.62 8.66 -0.59
C SER A 101 13.10 8.53 -0.74
N TRP A 102 12.52 7.53 -0.08
CA TRP A 102 11.06 7.41 -0.01
C TRP A 102 10.50 8.47 0.92
N LYS A 103 9.61 9.32 0.40
CA LYS A 103 8.89 10.37 1.12
C LYS A 103 7.44 9.97 1.36
N GLY A 104 6.94 10.31 2.54
CA GLY A 104 5.57 10.01 2.98
C GLY A 104 5.58 9.47 4.41
N GLU A 105 4.43 9.56 5.09
CA GLU A 105 4.31 9.05 6.46
C GLU A 105 4.28 7.52 6.46
N THR A 106 5.09 6.90 7.31
CA THR A 106 5.22 5.43 7.39
C THR A 106 3.88 4.78 7.69
N PRO A 107 3.36 3.93 6.79
CA PRO A 107 2.06 3.31 6.96
C PRO A 107 2.07 2.22 8.03
N LYS A 108 1.01 2.17 8.83
CA LYS A 108 0.79 1.14 9.86
C LYS A 108 -0.64 0.63 9.80
N CYS A 109 -0.80 -0.67 10.04
CA CYS A 109 -2.10 -1.33 10.13
C CYS A 109 -2.29 -1.91 11.52
N ILE A 110 -3.12 -1.25 12.33
CA ILE A 110 -3.42 -1.70 13.68
C ILE A 110 -4.73 -2.49 13.64
N PRO A 111 -4.78 -3.70 14.22
CA PRO A 111 -6.04 -4.44 14.30
C PRO A 111 -7.10 -3.57 14.96
N SER A 112 -8.25 -3.40 14.31
CA SER A 112 -9.34 -2.54 14.80
C SER A 112 -9.83 -2.94 16.21
N ASN A 113 -9.75 -4.23 16.54
CA ASN A 113 -10.07 -4.76 17.87
C ASN A 113 -9.01 -4.47 18.94
N LYS A 114 -7.74 -4.21 18.55
CA LYS A 114 -6.60 -3.93 19.44
C LYS A 114 -6.15 -2.48 19.46
N ALA A 115 -6.68 -1.64 18.56
CA ALA A 115 -6.37 -0.21 18.52
C ALA A 115 -6.74 0.53 19.84
N LEU A 116 -7.39 -0.15 20.78
CA LEU A 116 -7.85 0.37 22.06
C LEU A 116 -7.11 -0.12 23.31
N GLU A 117 -6.04 -0.91 23.22
CA GLU A 117 -5.26 -1.14 24.45
C GLU A 117 -4.71 0.19 25.04
N PHE A 118 -4.79 1.31 24.28
CA PHE A 118 -4.39 2.66 24.70
C PHE A 118 -5.41 3.78 24.45
N SER A 119 -6.67 3.52 24.07
CA SER A 119 -7.65 4.62 23.99
C SER A 119 -8.99 4.28 24.61
N GLU A 120 -9.45 5.15 25.51
CA GLU A 120 -10.78 5.17 26.14
C GLU A 120 -11.91 5.44 25.11
N VAL A 121 -11.60 5.37 23.81
CA VAL A 121 -12.47 5.74 22.70
C VAL A 121 -13.13 4.48 22.15
N ARG A 122 -14.46 4.50 21.99
CA ARG A 122 -15.25 3.43 21.39
C ARG A 122 -14.73 3.12 19.97
N SER A 123 -14.02 2.00 19.78
CA SER A 123 -13.50 1.61 18.46
C SER A 123 -14.65 1.38 17.50
N PRO A 124 -14.54 1.84 16.24
CA PRO A 124 -15.54 1.53 15.24
C PRO A 124 -15.44 0.04 14.86
N PRO A 125 -16.55 -0.57 14.41
CA PRO A 125 -16.56 -1.98 14.04
C PRO A 125 -15.56 -2.30 12.92
N ALA A 126 -14.96 -3.49 12.99
CA ALA A 126 -14.26 -4.07 11.87
C ALA A 126 -15.28 -4.64 10.88
N ILE A 127 -14.95 -4.62 9.59
CA ILE A 127 -15.78 -5.25 8.57
C ILE A 127 -14.95 -6.34 7.90
N SER A 128 -15.40 -7.58 8.10
CA SER A 128 -14.91 -8.72 7.33
C SER A 128 -15.82 -8.90 6.12
N PHE A 129 -15.26 -9.32 5.00
CA PHE A 129 -16.05 -9.66 3.82
C PHE A 129 -15.65 -11.03 3.28
N HIS A 130 -16.62 -11.70 2.69
CA HIS A 130 -16.37 -12.91 1.92
C HIS A 130 -17.22 -12.90 0.65
N ILE A 131 -16.66 -13.43 -0.44
CA ILE A 131 -17.37 -13.52 -1.71
C ILE A 131 -18.06 -14.88 -1.75
N ALA A 132 -19.38 -14.88 -1.67
CA ALA A 132 -20.19 -16.09 -1.74
C ALA A 132 -20.22 -16.65 -3.17
N THR A 133 -20.36 -15.76 -4.17
CA THR A 133 -20.32 -16.11 -5.60
C THR A 133 -19.71 -14.97 -6.42
N GLY A 134 -19.10 -15.29 -7.56
CA GLY A 134 -18.56 -14.32 -8.51
C GLY A 134 -17.06 -14.04 -8.35
N LYS A 135 -16.59 -12.91 -8.88
CA LYS A 135 -15.17 -12.52 -8.90
C LYS A 135 -14.97 -11.13 -8.33
N TYR A 136 -13.81 -10.93 -7.72
CA TYR A 136 -13.44 -9.68 -7.10
C TYR A 136 -11.94 -9.40 -7.27
N ALA A 137 -11.57 -8.13 -7.08
CA ALA A 137 -10.20 -7.69 -6.97
C ALA A 137 -10.08 -6.63 -5.87
N ILE A 138 -8.91 -6.54 -5.23
CA ILE A 138 -8.60 -5.47 -4.28
C ILE A 138 -7.55 -4.59 -4.94
N SER A 139 -7.87 -3.32 -5.13
CA SER A 139 -6.94 -2.37 -5.73
C SER A 139 -5.87 -1.93 -4.71
N PRO A 140 -4.74 -1.36 -5.19
CA PRO A 140 -3.62 -0.97 -4.33
C PRO A 140 -3.97 0.06 -3.25
N ASP A 141 -4.99 0.89 -3.49
CA ASP A 141 -5.57 1.86 -2.56
C ASP A 141 -6.54 1.23 -1.54
N GLY A 142 -6.73 -0.09 -1.57
CA GLY A 142 -7.55 -0.83 -0.60
C GLY A 142 -9.04 -0.85 -0.93
N VAL A 143 -9.43 -0.53 -2.16
CA VAL A 143 -10.83 -0.60 -2.61
C VAL A 143 -11.16 -2.01 -3.10
N LEU A 144 -12.34 -2.50 -2.71
CA LEU A 144 -12.89 -3.77 -3.19
C LEU A 144 -13.68 -3.53 -4.47
N TRP A 145 -13.20 -4.12 -5.56
CA TRP A 145 -13.86 -4.16 -6.87
C TRP A 145 -14.55 -5.50 -7.05
N VAL A 146 -15.83 -5.47 -7.41
CA VAL A 146 -16.66 -6.68 -7.54
C VAL A 146 -17.33 -6.69 -8.92
N LEU A 147 -17.24 -7.83 -9.61
CA LEU A 147 -17.88 -8.01 -10.91
C LEU A 147 -19.40 -8.12 -10.80
N PRO A 148 -20.17 -7.84 -11.88
CA PRO A 148 -21.62 -8.03 -11.90
C PRO A 148 -22.01 -9.46 -11.51
N ASN A 149 -23.22 -9.59 -10.95
CA ASN A 149 -23.80 -10.88 -10.53
C ASN A 149 -22.99 -11.62 -9.45
N SER A 150 -22.07 -10.94 -8.77
CA SER A 150 -21.38 -11.49 -7.61
C SER A 150 -22.18 -11.23 -6.33
N ALA A 151 -22.14 -12.17 -5.39
CA ALA A 151 -22.68 -11.98 -4.05
C ALA A 151 -21.55 -11.76 -3.04
N VAL A 152 -21.58 -10.61 -2.36
CA VAL A 152 -20.62 -10.24 -1.31
C VAL A 152 -21.36 -10.26 0.02
N HIS A 153 -20.86 -11.03 0.97
CA HIS A 153 -21.31 -11.00 2.35
C HIS A 153 -20.38 -10.12 3.18
N LEU A 154 -20.97 -9.25 3.99
CA LEU A 154 -20.26 -8.32 4.87
C LEU A 154 -20.64 -8.60 6.32
N ASP A 155 -19.65 -8.88 7.15
CA ASP A 155 -19.80 -9.20 8.56
C ASP A 155 -19.29 -8.04 9.42
N CYS A 156 -20.16 -7.51 10.29
CA CYS A 156 -19.79 -6.49 11.26
C CYS A 156 -19.19 -7.16 12.49
N ILE A 157 -17.92 -6.87 12.76
CA ILE A 157 -17.23 -7.37 13.94
C ILE A 157 -17.16 -6.24 14.96
N TYR A 158 -17.97 -6.34 16.00
CA TYR A 158 -18.10 -5.35 17.06
C TYR A 158 -18.20 -6.00 18.44
N PHE A 159 -17.57 -5.39 19.43
CA PHE A 159 -17.69 -5.84 20.82
C PHE A 159 -19.08 -5.51 21.35
N ARG A 160 -19.89 -6.54 21.64
CA ARG A 160 -21.27 -6.37 22.13
C ARG A 160 -21.36 -5.51 23.40
N VAL A 161 -20.33 -5.54 24.24
CA VAL A 161 -20.24 -4.69 25.45
C VAL A 161 -20.30 -3.19 25.14
N ASN A 162 -19.91 -2.78 23.93
CA ASN A 162 -19.87 -1.37 23.54
C ASN A 162 -21.18 -0.90 22.88
N GLY A 163 -22.16 -1.79 22.67
CA GLY A 163 -23.46 -1.50 22.07
C GLY A 163 -23.77 -2.36 20.84
N THR A 164 -24.82 -1.97 20.10
CA THR A 164 -25.24 -2.63 18.87
C THR A 164 -24.92 -1.73 17.67
N PRO A 165 -24.12 -2.19 16.69
CA PRO A 165 -23.79 -1.38 15.52
C PRO A 165 -25.00 -1.28 14.58
N THR A 166 -25.09 -0.19 13.81
CA THR A 166 -26.09 -0.01 12.76
C THR A 166 -25.41 0.11 11.40
N TRP A 167 -26.05 -0.41 10.35
CA TRP A 167 -25.54 -0.37 8.98
C TRP A 167 -26.27 0.72 8.18
N ARG A 168 -25.53 1.42 7.32
CA ARG A 168 -26.09 2.32 6.31
C ARG A 168 -25.44 2.02 4.97
N VAL A 169 -26.26 1.92 3.93
CA VAL A 169 -25.81 1.73 2.55
C VAL A 169 -26.06 3.04 1.82
N HIS A 170 -24.99 3.61 1.26
CA HIS A 170 -25.11 4.73 0.34
C HIS A 170 -25.22 4.17 -1.08
N ALA A 171 -26.14 4.71 -1.88
CA ALA A 171 -26.28 4.33 -3.28
C ALA A 171 -24.93 4.52 -4.00
N PRO A 172 -24.59 3.65 -4.98
CA PRO A 172 -23.38 3.81 -5.75
C PRO A 172 -23.36 5.20 -6.38
N LEU A 173 -22.23 5.90 -6.26
CA LEU A 173 -21.97 7.11 -7.03
C LEU A 173 -21.86 6.71 -8.50
N VAL A 174 -23.00 6.62 -9.19
CA VAL A 174 -23.03 6.62 -10.65
C VAL A 174 -22.61 8.03 -11.05
N GLY A 175 -21.33 8.21 -11.35
CA GLY A 175 -20.84 9.47 -11.90
C GLY A 175 -21.59 9.78 -13.20
N PRO A 176 -21.91 11.05 -13.49
CA PRO A 176 -22.49 11.41 -14.77
C PRO A 176 -21.45 11.17 -15.87
N GLY A 177 -21.70 10.15 -16.70
CA GLY A 177 -21.08 9.94 -18.01
C GLY A 177 -19.59 10.21 -18.11
N GLU A 178 -18.75 9.30 -17.61
CA GLU A 178 -17.47 9.06 -18.30
C GLU A 178 -17.83 8.15 -19.48
N ASN A 179 -17.89 8.72 -20.69
CA ASN A 179 -18.15 7.99 -21.92
C ASN A 179 -17.16 6.83 -22.00
N VAL A 180 -17.65 5.63 -21.77
CA VAL A 180 -16.93 4.39 -22.07
C VAL A 180 -17.00 4.28 -23.58
N ASP A 181 -15.88 4.59 -24.24
CA ASP A 181 -15.70 4.30 -25.66
C ASP A 181 -16.13 2.85 -25.94
N ASP A 182 -16.87 2.67 -27.04
CA ASP A 182 -17.47 1.44 -27.54
C ASP A 182 -16.46 0.28 -27.68
N GLU A 183 -16.15 -0.44 -26.59
CA GLU A 183 -15.71 -1.85 -26.61
C GLU A 183 -16.06 -2.54 -25.27
N GLY A 184 -17.28 -3.09 -25.15
CA GLY A 184 -17.58 -4.20 -24.23
C GLY A 184 -17.30 -3.99 -22.73
N GLY A 185 -17.41 -2.77 -22.21
CA GLY A 185 -17.08 -2.42 -20.83
C GLY A 185 -17.87 -3.22 -19.78
N VAL A 186 -17.18 -4.06 -19.00
CA VAL A 186 -17.75 -4.77 -17.85
C VAL A 186 -18.05 -3.75 -16.75
N MET A 187 -19.33 -3.57 -16.40
CA MET A 187 -19.75 -2.73 -15.27
C MET A 187 -19.12 -3.25 -13.97
N VAL A 188 -18.27 -2.48 -13.28
CA VAL A 188 -17.68 -2.91 -12.00
C VAL A 188 -18.19 -2.04 -10.87
N THR A 189 -18.63 -2.65 -9.76
CA THR A 189 -19.10 -1.90 -8.59
C THR A 189 -17.97 -1.63 -7.63
N LYS A 190 -17.79 -0.35 -7.28
CA LYS A 190 -16.85 0.12 -6.26
C LYS A 190 -17.53 0.10 -4.89
N ILE A 191 -17.09 -0.79 -3.99
CA ILE A 191 -17.56 -0.79 -2.60
C ILE A 191 -16.55 -0.03 -1.75
N LYS A 192 -16.91 1.18 -1.32
CA LYS A 192 -16.14 1.93 -0.34
C LYS A 192 -16.86 1.89 1.00
N VAL A 193 -16.20 1.27 1.98
CA VAL A 193 -16.72 1.09 3.32
C VAL A 193 -16.17 2.22 4.19
N TRP A 194 -17.07 3.02 4.75
CA TRP A 194 -16.74 4.19 5.58
C TRP A 194 -17.18 3.95 7.02
N ARG A 195 -16.59 4.70 7.94
CA ARG A 195 -16.91 4.64 9.36
C ARG A 195 -17.30 6.05 9.79
N ASP A 196 -18.53 6.22 10.26
CA ASP A 196 -18.98 7.46 10.87
C ASP A 196 -18.64 7.45 12.37
N PHE A 197 -18.09 8.56 12.85
CA PHE A 197 -17.96 8.84 14.29
C PHE A 197 -19.00 9.90 14.67
N PRO A 198 -19.65 9.80 15.85
CA PRO A 198 -20.28 10.96 16.48
C PRO A 198 -19.25 11.97 16.96
#